data_AF-A0A538IM76-F1
#
_entry.id   AF-A0A538IM76-F1
#
_cell.length_a   1.000
_cell.length_b   1.000
_cell.length_c   1.000
_cell.angle_alpha   90.00
_cell.angle_beta   90.00
_cell.angle_gamma   90.00
#
_symmetry.space_group_name_H-M   'P 1'
#
loop_
_entity.id
_entity.type
_entity.pdbx_description
1 polymer ?
#
loop_
_entity_poly.entity_id
_entity_poly.type
_entity_poly.pdbx_seq_one_letter_code
_entity_poly.pdbx_strand_id
1 'polypeptide(L)'
;MPTVTIEAERIREACEHVRDELGFDMCVDVVATDYLGWGDKGVSGYIGTASGRDLMHPMTQGLQALPGLKPKRFSLSYHLLALRQGAPRARLQCWVDEGEHVPSVVSVWPTCDWHEREQYDLMGIVFDGHPNLERLLMPDDWEGHPLRKDYPIGGEPVRFSDEE
;
A
#
# COMPACT_ATOMS: atom_id res chain seq x y z
N MET A 1 8.55 14.67 -4.83
CA MET A 1 8.05 14.20 -3.51
C MET A 1 9.03 13.17 -2.98
N PRO A 2 9.91 13.51 -2.03
CA PRO A 2 10.82 12.55 -1.41
C PRO A 2 10.05 11.45 -0.66
N THR A 3 10.65 10.26 -0.61
CA THR A 3 10.18 9.16 0.24
C THR A 3 11.21 8.89 1.31
N VAL A 4 10.78 8.79 2.56
CA VAL A 4 11.62 8.40 3.69
C VAL A 4 11.08 7.09 4.26
N THR A 5 11.95 6.08 4.35
CA THR A 5 11.59 4.79 4.95
C THR A 5 11.87 4.84 6.45
N ILE A 6 10.87 4.49 7.25
CA ILE A 6 10.88 4.48 8.71
C ILE A 6 10.54 3.06 9.20
N GLU A 7 11.10 2.65 10.33
CA GLU A 7 10.69 1.42 11.01
C GLU A 7 9.22 1.54 11.48
N ALA A 8 8.43 0.48 11.34
CA ALA A 8 7.00 0.53 11.62
C ALA A 8 6.68 1.00 13.05
N GLU A 9 7.46 0.56 14.05
CA GLU A 9 7.29 0.96 15.46
C GLU A 9 7.52 2.47 15.71
N ARG A 10 8.27 3.14 14.83
CA ARG A 10 8.62 4.57 14.95
C ARG A 10 7.77 5.47 14.06
N ILE A 11 6.79 4.91 13.33
CA ILE A 11 6.02 5.68 12.35
C ILE A 11 5.25 6.83 12.99
N ARG A 12 4.67 6.62 14.18
CA ARG A 12 3.92 7.65 14.91
C ARG A 12 4.83 8.79 15.35
N GLU A 13 5.99 8.48 15.93
CA GLU A 13 7.01 9.48 16.31
C GLU A 13 7.46 10.30 15.09
N ALA A 14 7.73 9.63 13.96
CA ALA A 14 8.11 10.31 12.72
C ALA A 14 6.99 11.21 12.19
N CYS A 15 5.74 10.75 12.22
CA CYS A 15 4.58 11.54 11.83
C CYS A 15 4.38 12.77 12.73
N GLU A 16 4.53 12.63 14.05
CA GLU A 16 4.49 13.74 15.01
C GLU A 16 5.58 14.77 14.68
N HIS A 17 6.83 14.34 14.49
CA HIS A 17 7.94 15.22 14.12
C HIS A 17 7.70 15.94 12.79
N VAL A 18 7.23 15.23 11.77
CA VAL A 18 7.00 15.80 10.44
C VAL A 18 5.83 16.80 10.44
N ARG A 19 4.81 16.57 11.26
CA ARG A 19 3.73 17.55 11.49
C ARG A 19 4.25 18.78 12.24
N ASP A 20 4.87 18.56 13.40
CA ASP A 20 5.15 19.61 14.38
C ASP A 20 6.38 20.46 14.02
N GLU A 21 7.45 19.82 13.54
CA GLU A 21 8.73 20.49 13.26
C GLU A 21 8.88 20.89 11.78
N LEU A 22 8.35 20.08 10.85
CA LEU A 22 8.50 20.31 9.41
C LEU A 22 7.27 20.96 8.75
N GLY A 23 6.17 21.08 9.48
CA GLY A 23 4.95 21.76 9.06
C GLY A 23 4.20 21.03 7.94
N PHE A 24 4.09 19.70 8.03
CA PHE A 24 3.19 18.93 7.17
C PHE A 24 1.82 18.81 7.84
N ASP A 25 0.95 19.77 7.57
CA ASP A 25 -0.32 19.96 8.27
C ASP A 25 -1.36 18.89 7.94
N MET A 26 -1.23 18.22 6.78
CA MET A 26 -2.24 17.30 6.26
C MET A 26 -1.65 15.94 5.87
N CYS A 27 -2.23 14.87 6.39
CA CYS A 27 -2.14 13.55 5.78
C CYS A 27 -3.22 13.42 4.70
N VAL A 28 -2.78 13.27 3.45
CA VAL A 28 -3.63 13.18 2.27
C VAL A 28 -4.18 11.78 2.09
N ASP A 29 -3.36 10.77 2.39
CA ASP A 29 -3.69 9.37 2.11
C ASP A 29 -2.78 8.41 2.89
N VAL A 30 -3.32 7.25 3.27
CA VAL A 30 -2.57 6.13 3.87
C VAL A 30 -2.86 4.88 3.05
N VAL A 31 -1.83 4.32 2.42
CA VAL A 31 -1.99 3.23 1.45
C VAL A 31 -1.07 2.08 1.76
N ALA A 32 -1.63 0.88 1.90
CA ALA A 32 -0.87 -0.35 1.94
C ALA A 32 -0.70 -0.94 0.54
N THR A 33 0.45 -1.57 0.27
CA THR A 33 0.72 -2.29 -0.97
C THR A 33 1.22 -3.68 -0.63
N ASP A 34 0.57 -4.70 -1.19
CA ASP A 34 0.98 -6.11 -1.06
C ASP A 34 2.00 -6.45 -2.16
N TYR A 35 3.22 -6.76 -1.73
CA TYR A 35 4.33 -7.20 -2.57
C TYR A 35 4.51 -8.70 -2.60
N LEU A 36 3.51 -9.49 -2.17
CA LEU A 36 3.52 -10.94 -2.34
C LEU A 36 3.82 -11.32 -3.81
N GLY A 37 4.84 -12.16 -4.00
CA GLY A 37 5.33 -12.59 -5.32
C GLY A 37 6.22 -11.56 -6.03
N TRP A 38 6.52 -10.40 -5.45
CA TRP A 38 7.35 -9.39 -6.10
C TRP A 38 8.76 -9.94 -6.39
N GLY A 39 9.14 -9.93 -7.67
CA GLY A 39 10.41 -10.49 -8.13
C GLY A 39 10.31 -11.93 -8.64
N ASP A 40 9.14 -12.59 -8.54
CA ASP A 40 8.91 -13.90 -9.13
C ASP A 40 8.52 -13.80 -10.61
N LYS A 41 8.86 -14.84 -11.40
CA LYS A 41 8.48 -14.91 -12.82
C LYS A 41 6.96 -14.97 -12.95
N GLY A 42 6.39 -14.07 -13.74
CA GLY A 42 4.94 -14.06 -14.04
C GLY A 42 4.10 -13.17 -13.11
N VAL A 43 4.70 -12.47 -12.15
CA VAL A 43 3.98 -11.46 -11.37
C VAL A 43 3.67 -10.26 -12.23
N SER A 44 2.38 -9.99 -12.40
CA SER A 44 1.83 -8.91 -13.20
C SER A 44 2.31 -7.57 -12.66
N GLY A 45 3.21 -6.94 -13.42
CA GLY A 45 3.92 -5.74 -13.06
C GLY A 45 4.71 -5.25 -14.25
N TYR A 46 4.02 -4.51 -15.11
CA TYR A 46 4.57 -3.50 -16.01
C TYR A 46 5.08 -3.93 -17.40
N ILE A 47 4.58 -3.23 -18.40
CA ILE A 47 5.05 -3.19 -19.79
C ILE A 47 6.31 -2.32 -19.80
N GLY A 48 7.50 -2.93 -19.83
CA GLY A 48 8.75 -2.23 -20.16
C GLY A 48 9.97 -2.64 -19.32
N THR A 49 11.16 -2.37 -19.86
CA THR A 49 12.46 -2.86 -19.37
C THR A 49 13.45 -1.70 -19.35
N ALA A 50 14.35 -1.67 -18.37
CA ALA A 50 15.43 -0.67 -18.27
C ALA A 50 16.56 -0.89 -19.32
N SER A 51 16.49 -1.98 -20.08
CA SER A 51 17.54 -2.41 -21.01
C SER A 51 17.18 -2.26 -22.47
N GLY A 52 15.94 -1.87 -22.77
CA GLY A 52 15.45 -1.94 -24.13
C GLY A 52 15.31 -3.37 -24.64
N ARG A 53 14.64 -3.45 -25.78
CA ARG A 53 14.23 -4.62 -26.55
C ARG A 53 15.44 -5.39 -27.11
N ASP A 54 15.42 -6.72 -27.04
CA ASP A 54 16.27 -7.56 -27.89
C ASP A 54 15.54 -7.82 -29.22
N LEU A 55 16.03 -7.24 -30.30
CA LEU A 55 15.43 -7.34 -31.64
C LEU A 55 15.62 -8.72 -32.29
N MET A 56 16.47 -9.59 -31.72
CA MET A 56 16.81 -10.90 -32.29
C MET A 56 15.99 -12.06 -31.72
N HIS A 57 15.08 -11.79 -30.78
CA HIS A 57 14.18 -12.80 -30.21
C HIS A 57 12.72 -12.31 -30.24
N PRO A 58 11.78 -13.06 -30.85
CA PRO A 58 10.37 -12.72 -30.77
C PRO A 58 9.89 -12.75 -29.31
N MET A 59 9.11 -11.74 -28.89
CA MET A 59 8.33 -11.68 -27.64
C MET A 59 9.05 -11.31 -26.31
N THR A 60 10.22 -10.64 -26.31
CA THR A 60 10.81 -10.17 -25.02
C THR A 60 10.30 -8.78 -24.62
N GLN A 61 9.28 -8.74 -23.76
CA GLN A 61 8.92 -7.58 -22.94
C GLN A 61 9.21 -7.93 -21.46
N GLY A 62 10.31 -7.43 -20.88
CA GLY A 62 10.63 -7.63 -19.45
C GLY A 62 12.02 -7.12 -19.04
N LEU A 63 12.20 -6.67 -17.78
CA LEU A 63 13.49 -6.23 -17.25
C LEU A 63 14.63 -7.22 -17.58
N GLN A 64 15.83 -6.70 -17.89
CA GLN A 64 17.04 -7.50 -18.05
C GLN A 64 17.37 -8.36 -16.82
N ALA A 65 16.91 -7.94 -15.63
CA ALA A 65 17.03 -8.65 -14.37
C ALA A 65 15.76 -8.44 -13.53
N LEU A 66 15.35 -9.46 -12.77
CA LEU A 66 14.21 -9.34 -11.86
C LEU A 66 14.47 -8.20 -10.85
N PRO A 67 13.44 -7.41 -10.50
CA PRO A 67 13.61 -6.37 -9.49
C PRO A 67 14.02 -7.01 -8.16
N GLY A 68 14.85 -6.30 -7.39
CA GLY A 68 15.23 -6.77 -6.06
C GLY A 68 14.00 -7.01 -5.19
N LEU A 69 14.10 -8.04 -4.33
CA LEU A 69 13.06 -8.38 -3.38
C LEU A 69 12.76 -7.20 -2.45
N LYS A 70 11.51 -7.10 -2.04
CA LYS A 70 11.10 -6.16 -0.99
C LYS A 70 11.41 -6.74 0.38
N PRO A 71 11.70 -5.89 1.38
CA PRO A 71 12.14 -6.38 2.69
C PRO A 71 11.02 -7.09 3.47
N LYS A 72 9.76 -6.73 3.24
CA LYS A 72 8.57 -7.33 3.86
C LYS A 72 7.41 -7.42 2.87
N ARG A 73 6.38 -8.20 3.21
CA ARG A 73 5.19 -8.38 2.36
C ARG A 73 4.46 -7.07 2.07
N PHE A 74 4.19 -6.27 3.09
CA PHE A 74 3.44 -5.03 2.92
C PHE A 74 4.36 -3.80 3.03
N SER A 75 4.08 -2.80 2.20
CA SER A 75 4.53 -1.43 2.47
C SER A 75 3.33 -0.57 2.84
N LEU A 76 3.43 0.21 3.90
CA LEU A 76 2.44 1.19 4.28
C LEU A 76 3.00 2.59 4.03
N SER A 77 2.30 3.41 3.26
CA SER A 77 2.76 4.73 2.82
C SER A 77 1.80 5.83 3.24
N TYR A 78 2.34 6.85 3.90
CA TYR A 78 1.63 8.05 4.33
C TYR A 78 2.01 9.21 3.40
N HIS A 79 1.04 9.74 2.68
CA HIS A 79 1.23 10.87 1.79
C HIS A 79 0.92 12.16 2.51
N LEU A 80 1.91 13.04 2.62
CA LEU A 80 1.84 14.25 3.44
C LEU A 80 1.90 15.50 2.57
N LEU A 81 1.13 16.51 2.96
CA LEU A 81 1.07 17.82 2.33
C LEU A 81 1.24 18.91 3.37
N ALA A 82 2.16 19.83 3.10
CA ALA A 82 2.30 21.07 3.87
C ALA A 82 1.46 22.18 3.22
N LEU A 83 0.59 22.81 3.99
CA LEU A 83 -0.36 23.84 3.56
C LEU A 83 0.30 25.23 3.55
N ARG A 84 1.42 25.33 2.85
CA ARG A 84 2.21 26.57 2.70
C ARG A 84 2.61 26.78 1.24
N GLN A 85 3.21 27.94 0.96
CA GLN A 85 3.64 28.30 -0.39
C GLN A 85 4.51 27.20 -1.02
N GLY A 86 4.18 26.83 -2.26
CA GLY A 86 4.85 25.75 -2.99
C GLY A 86 4.30 24.34 -2.71
N ALA A 87 3.36 24.19 -1.77
CA ALA A 87 2.66 22.93 -1.45
C ALA A 87 3.61 21.72 -1.40
N PRO A 88 4.67 21.76 -0.56
CA PRO A 88 5.63 20.67 -0.52
C PRO A 88 4.94 19.37 -0.07
N ARG A 89 5.34 18.28 -0.71
CA ARG A 89 4.82 16.93 -0.45
C ARG A 89 5.94 16.01 -0.03
N ALA A 90 5.67 15.14 0.93
CA ALA A 90 6.57 14.08 1.36
C ALA A 90 5.79 12.77 1.49
N ARG A 91 6.51 11.65 1.44
CA ARG A 91 5.96 10.34 1.74
C ARG A 91 6.77 9.68 2.83
N LEU A 92 6.11 9.29 3.92
CA LEU A 92 6.70 8.37 4.89
C LEU A 92 6.26 6.96 4.51
N GLN A 93 7.18 6.01 4.56
CA GLN A 93 6.89 4.62 4.25
C GLN A 93 7.45 3.73 5.34
N CYS A 94 6.68 2.75 5.81
CA CYS A 94 7.20 1.65 6.62
C CYS A 94 6.91 0.31 5.95
N TRP A 95 7.68 -0.70 6.34
CA TRP A 95 7.54 -2.08 5.89
C TRP A 95 6.94 -2.89 7.02
N VAL A 96 5.97 -3.74 6.69
CA VAL A 96 5.16 -4.52 7.63
C VAL A 96 4.97 -5.93 7.08
N ASP A 97 5.17 -6.95 7.91
CA ASP A 97 4.85 -8.34 7.57
C ASP A 97 3.48 -8.73 8.11
N GLU A 98 3.01 -9.90 7.69
CA GLU A 98 1.74 -10.42 8.14
C GLU A 98 1.73 -10.69 9.66
N GLY A 99 0.71 -10.19 10.35
CA GLY A 99 0.59 -10.29 11.81
C GLY A 99 1.40 -9.24 12.59
N GLU A 100 2.20 -8.41 11.92
CA GLU A 100 2.80 -7.24 12.57
C GLU A 100 1.80 -6.10 12.67
N HIS A 101 1.89 -5.36 13.78
CA HIS A 101 1.03 -4.22 14.07
C HIS A 101 1.79 -2.92 13.83
N VAL A 102 1.04 -1.85 13.55
CA VAL A 102 1.57 -0.51 13.30
C VAL A 102 0.92 0.48 14.28
N PRO A 103 1.66 1.39 14.92
CA PRO A 103 1.04 2.45 15.72
C PRO A 103 0.11 3.33 14.85
N SER A 104 -1.12 3.53 15.30
CA SER A 104 -2.08 4.44 14.66
C SER A 104 -1.58 5.90 14.70
N VAL A 105 -1.83 6.64 13.63
CA VAL A 105 -1.53 8.09 13.54
C VAL A 105 -2.79 8.96 13.56
N VAL A 106 -3.94 8.41 13.95
CA VAL A 106 -5.19 9.18 14.14
C VAL A 106 -5.01 10.33 15.14
N SER A 107 -4.21 10.12 16.20
CA SER A 107 -3.88 11.20 17.15
C SER A 107 -3.01 12.31 16.53
N VAL A 108 -2.35 12.03 15.41
CA VAL A 108 -1.52 12.99 14.67
C VAL A 108 -2.37 13.78 13.69
N TRP A 109 -3.10 13.06 12.83
CA TRP A 109 -4.06 13.62 11.89
C TRP A 109 -5.39 12.85 12.02
N PRO A 110 -6.47 13.49 12.51
CA PRO A 110 -7.76 12.82 12.68
C PRO A 110 -8.37 12.25 11.39
N THR A 111 -7.97 12.79 10.22
CA THR A 111 -8.40 12.27 8.91
C THR A 111 -7.94 10.84 8.65
N CYS A 112 -6.87 10.38 9.33
CA CYS A 112 -6.36 9.02 9.19
C CYS A 112 -7.30 7.94 9.72
N ASP A 113 -8.36 8.28 10.47
CA ASP A 113 -9.32 7.30 11.01
C ASP A 113 -9.91 6.43 9.89
N TRP A 114 -10.34 7.04 8.80
CA TRP A 114 -10.93 6.29 7.68
C TRP A 114 -9.88 5.56 6.85
N HIS A 115 -8.72 6.18 6.63
CA HIS A 115 -7.66 5.55 5.85
C HIS A 115 -7.09 4.30 6.54
N GLU A 116 -6.85 4.36 7.85
CA GLU A 116 -6.34 3.21 8.61
C GLU A 116 -7.38 2.08 8.67
N ARG A 117 -8.67 2.41 8.84
CA ARG A 117 -9.76 1.42 8.76
C ARG A 117 -9.89 0.78 7.38
N GLU A 118 -9.73 1.54 6.30
CA GLU A 118 -9.71 0.99 4.94
C GLU A 118 -8.55 0.01 4.77
N GLN A 119 -7.35 0.34 5.24
CA GLN A 119 -6.20 -0.57 5.15
C GLN A 119 -6.37 -1.80 6.05
N TYR A 120 -7.03 -1.67 7.19
CA TYR A 120 -7.44 -2.83 7.99
C TYR A 120 -8.43 -3.71 7.23
N ASP A 121 -9.48 -3.14 6.66
CA ASP A 121 -10.55 -3.88 6.01
C ASP A 121 -10.07 -4.59 4.73
N LEU A 122 -9.40 -3.86 3.84
CA LEU A 122 -9.03 -4.35 2.52
C LEU A 122 -7.70 -5.10 2.47
N MET A 123 -6.78 -4.78 3.39
CA MET A 123 -5.40 -5.32 3.39
C MET A 123 -5.06 -6.06 4.70
N GLY A 124 -5.84 -5.92 5.76
CA GLY A 124 -5.62 -6.61 7.04
C GLY A 124 -4.44 -6.08 7.84
N ILE A 125 -4.11 -4.79 7.69
CA ILE A 125 -3.10 -4.13 8.52
C ILE A 125 -3.73 -3.73 9.85
N VAL A 126 -3.14 -4.15 10.97
CA VAL A 126 -3.65 -3.84 12.31
C VAL A 126 -2.98 -2.60 12.88
N PHE A 127 -3.78 -1.66 13.35
CA PHE A 127 -3.32 -0.37 13.89
C PHE A 127 -3.52 -0.28 15.41
N ASP A 128 -2.43 -0.27 16.16
CA ASP A 128 -2.47 -0.16 17.63
C ASP A 128 -2.84 1.26 18.07
N GLY A 129 -3.78 1.36 19.02
CA GLY A 129 -4.24 2.65 19.56
C GLY A 129 -5.25 3.39 18.68
N HIS A 130 -5.73 2.78 17.60
CA HIS A 130 -6.81 3.31 16.77
C HIS A 130 -8.13 3.34 17.58
N PRO A 131 -8.93 4.43 17.55
CA PRO A 131 -10.10 4.57 18.40
C PRO A 131 -11.26 3.63 18.04
N ASN A 132 -11.42 3.30 16.75
CA ASN A 132 -12.49 2.42 16.26
C ASN A 132 -12.02 1.56 15.07
N LEU A 133 -11.14 0.58 15.32
CA LEU A 133 -10.59 -0.26 14.25
C LEU A 133 -11.55 -1.39 13.89
N GLU A 134 -12.50 -1.08 13.02
CA GLU A 134 -13.50 -2.02 12.50
C GLU A 134 -13.57 -1.88 10.97
N ARG A 135 -14.20 -2.88 10.31
CA ARG A 135 -14.43 -2.86 8.86
C ARG A 135 -15.13 -1.56 8.43
N LEU A 136 -14.91 -1.13 7.19
CA LEU A 136 -15.40 0.16 6.67
C LEU A 136 -16.16 0.01 5.36
N LEU A 137 -15.63 -0.80 4.44
CA LEU A 137 -16.11 -0.97 3.08
C LEU A 137 -16.79 -2.33 2.87
N MET A 138 -16.26 -3.38 3.49
CA MET A 138 -16.81 -4.73 3.40
C MET A 138 -17.93 -4.94 4.44
N PRO A 139 -18.91 -5.82 4.16
CA PRO A 139 -19.89 -6.26 5.15
C PRO A 139 -19.22 -6.80 6.43
N ASP A 140 -19.90 -6.67 7.56
CA ASP A 140 -19.38 -7.09 8.87
C ASP A 140 -19.08 -8.61 8.95
N ASP A 141 -19.82 -9.41 8.17
CA ASP A 141 -19.68 -10.86 8.05
C ASP A 141 -18.69 -11.29 6.95
N TRP A 142 -18.02 -10.34 6.29
CA TRP A 142 -17.04 -10.65 5.26
C TRP A 142 -15.82 -11.37 5.84
N GLU A 143 -15.35 -12.42 5.14
CA GLU A 143 -14.14 -13.15 5.51
C GLU A 143 -12.96 -12.76 4.62
N GLY A 144 -11.82 -12.43 5.23
CA GLY A 144 -10.59 -12.05 4.52
C GLY A 144 -10.48 -10.58 4.12
N HIS A 145 -9.52 -10.32 3.23
CA HIS A 145 -9.04 -8.97 2.85
C HIS A 145 -8.86 -8.89 1.32
N PRO A 146 -9.83 -8.30 0.60
CA PRO A 146 -9.98 -8.48 -0.85
C PRO A 146 -8.87 -7.90 -1.73
N LEU A 147 -8.06 -6.96 -1.23
CA LEU A 147 -6.97 -6.37 -2.02
C LEU A 147 -5.63 -7.12 -1.88
N ARG A 148 -5.56 -8.15 -1.03
CA ARG A 148 -4.38 -9.02 -0.95
C ARG A 148 -4.24 -9.87 -2.21
N LYS A 149 -3.01 -10.18 -2.61
CA LYS A 149 -2.73 -10.91 -3.85
C LYS A 149 -3.08 -12.40 -3.79
N ASP A 150 -3.16 -12.95 -2.59
CA ASP A 150 -3.61 -14.33 -2.30
C ASP A 150 -5.12 -14.44 -2.13
N TYR A 151 -5.85 -13.31 -2.10
CA TYR A 151 -7.31 -13.33 -2.06
C TYR A 151 -7.85 -13.80 -3.42
N PRO A 152 -8.74 -14.81 -3.46
CA PRO A 152 -9.26 -15.32 -4.72
C PRO A 152 -10.07 -14.22 -5.42
N ILE A 153 -9.64 -13.83 -6.61
CA ILE A 153 -10.44 -12.96 -7.47
C ILE A 153 -11.66 -13.77 -7.89
N GLY A 154 -12.79 -13.50 -7.24
CA GLY A 154 -14.08 -14.02 -7.67
C GLY A 154 -14.41 -13.56 -9.08
N GLY A 155 -15.22 -14.34 -9.78
CA GLY A 155 -15.74 -13.97 -11.09
C GLY A 155 -16.87 -14.90 -11.47
N GLU A 156 -17.98 -14.34 -11.93
CA GLU A 156 -19.00 -15.14 -12.59
C GLU A 156 -18.57 -15.35 -14.05
N PRO A 157 -18.61 -16.59 -14.57
CA PRO A 157 -18.36 -16.81 -15.98
C PRO A 157 -19.42 -16.05 -16.79
N VAL A 158 -18.98 -15.32 -17.80
CA VAL A 158 -19.88 -14.67 -18.75
C VAL A 158 -20.68 -15.77 -19.44
N ARG A 159 -22.00 -15.78 -19.24
CA ARG A 159 -22.90 -16.70 -19.93
C ARG A 159 -23.16 -16.17 -21.33
N PHE A 160 -22.89 -16.98 -22.34
CA PHE A 160 -23.26 -16.67 -23.73
C PHE A 160 -24.61 -17.31 -24.06
N SER A 161 -25.35 -16.70 -25.00
CA SER A 161 -26.70 -17.10 -25.40
C SER A 161 -26.78 -18.42 -26.18
N ASP A 162 -25.64 -18.97 -26.60
CA ASP A 162 -25.61 -20.04 -27.61
C ASP A 162 -25.59 -21.46 -26.99
N GLU A 163 -25.80 -21.56 -25.67
CA GLU A 163 -26.04 -22.81 -24.94
C GLU A 163 -27.46 -22.82 -24.36
N GLU A 164 -28.44 -23.10 -25.22
CA GLU A 164 -29.79 -23.53 -24.83
C GLU A 164 -30.21 -24.79 -25.63
#